data_AF-A0A948NVQ4-F1
#
_entry.id   AF-A0A948NVQ4-F1
#
_cell.length_a   1.000
_cell.length_b   1.000
_cell.length_c   1.000
_cell.angle_alpha   90.00
_cell.angle_beta   90.00
_cell.angle_gamma   90.00
#
_symmetry.space_group_name_H-M   'P 1'
#
loop_
_entity.id
_entity.type
_entity.pdbx_description
1 polymer ?
#
loop_
_entity_poly.entity_id
_entity_poly.type
_entity_poly.pdbx_seq_one_letter_code
_entity_poly.pdbx_strand_id
1 'polypeptide(L)'
;IQASPELVSRWVATESPNNFRLFRQDWLIGVTADNGGFLEVTTSTPFTGADGDAIAVYNATNGAMYVGTITNVAGDVLTTSITFVAGMNIIYLNDNTEYGGYYFEGRLTINDVVETLTVIASPDSFGYADLDVSGLLRIHTALGKIGDYTSQIMKETTKSGKWSFEYRAAWYGSDEDWIPEGGSISPPSDTINWYYAEAVRSEEQGSNLSEYVPSDLNDAPFFNQFTEPVYFLGMPFDISFILPELAEVSPATLLKVTLKIYNQANAQLGGDIVSYVAADELEGFVCSLNIDEATIPTGAYKMTAEIELT
;
A
#
# COMPACT_ATOMS: atom_id res chain seq x y z
N ILE A 1 -4.93 28.26 7.55
CA ILE A 1 -4.03 27.21 8.08
C ILE A 1 -4.21 26.04 7.14
N GLN A 2 -3.31 25.90 6.18
CA GLN A 2 -3.28 24.72 5.32
C GLN A 2 -2.63 23.66 6.21
N ALA A 3 -3.46 22.76 6.76
CA ALA A 3 -2.92 21.60 7.46
C ALA A 3 -2.05 20.87 6.44
N SER A 4 -0.76 20.69 6.72
CA SER A 4 0.01 19.69 5.99
C SER A 4 -0.80 18.40 6.03
N PRO A 5 -0.99 17.71 4.90
CA PRO A 5 -1.63 16.41 4.94
C PRO A 5 -0.93 15.55 5.99
N GLU A 6 -1.72 14.76 6.71
CA GLU A 6 -1.20 13.77 7.64
C GLU A 6 -0.09 12.97 6.94
N LEU A 7 1.07 12.83 7.58
CA LEU A 7 2.18 12.02 7.06
C LEU A 7 1.70 10.56 7.00
N VAL A 8 1.04 10.20 5.90
CA VAL A 8 0.62 8.82 5.66
C VAL A 8 1.86 8.05 5.24
N SER A 9 2.36 7.19 6.13
CA SER A 9 3.38 6.22 5.74
C SER A 9 2.81 5.27 4.69
N ARG A 10 3.44 5.23 3.52
CA ARG A 10 3.14 4.30 2.43
C ARG A 10 4.16 3.17 2.32
N TRP A 11 4.95 2.96 3.37
CA TRP A 11 5.87 1.85 3.49
C TRP A 11 5.14 0.58 3.92
N VAL A 12 5.30 -0.48 3.14
CA VAL A 12 4.66 -1.77 3.37
C VAL A 12 5.66 -2.93 3.44
N ALA A 13 5.35 -3.91 4.28
CA ALA A 13 6.09 -5.16 4.42
C ALA A 13 5.66 -6.16 3.34
N THR A 14 6.59 -6.72 2.57
CA THR A 14 6.26 -7.64 1.46
C THR A 14 5.84 -9.04 1.91
N GLU A 15 6.28 -9.52 3.08
CA GLU A 15 5.89 -10.84 3.60
C GLU A 15 4.55 -10.81 4.36
N SER A 16 3.85 -9.67 4.33
CA SER A 16 2.49 -9.50 4.85
C SER A 16 1.52 -9.18 3.69
N PRO A 17 0.22 -9.51 3.80
CA PRO A 17 -0.75 -9.21 2.75
C PRO A 17 -0.83 -7.72 2.44
N ASN A 18 -0.84 -7.35 1.16
CA ASN A 18 -0.94 -5.98 0.70
C ASN A 18 -2.15 -5.86 -0.22
N ASN A 19 -3.31 -5.63 0.40
CA ASN A 19 -4.61 -5.74 -0.26
C ASN A 19 -5.17 -4.38 -0.68
N PHE A 20 -5.51 -4.27 -1.96
CA PHE A 20 -6.30 -3.18 -2.50
C PHE A 20 -7.73 -3.64 -2.68
N ARG A 21 -8.62 -3.10 -1.85
CA ARG A 21 -10.04 -3.42 -1.95
C ARG A 21 -10.72 -2.49 -2.94
N LEU A 22 -11.12 -3.04 -4.07
CA LEU A 22 -11.94 -2.37 -5.06
C LEU A 22 -13.40 -2.74 -4.88
N PHE A 23 -14.27 -1.84 -5.34
CA PHE A 23 -15.71 -1.99 -5.20
C PHE A 23 -16.39 -1.66 -6.52
N ARG A 24 -17.20 -2.59 -7.03
CA ARG A 24 -17.99 -2.38 -8.25
C ARG A 24 -19.29 -1.67 -7.91
N GLN A 25 -19.55 -0.56 -8.60
CA GLN A 25 -20.81 0.16 -8.50
C GLN A 25 -21.32 0.58 -9.87
N ASP A 26 -22.39 -0.04 -10.35
CA ASP A 26 -22.90 0.25 -11.69
C ASP A 26 -23.91 1.41 -11.69
N TRP A 27 -24.91 1.38 -10.80
CA TRP A 27 -25.89 2.46 -10.67
C TRP A 27 -26.03 2.95 -9.23
N LEU A 28 -26.03 4.27 -9.09
CA LEU A 28 -26.47 4.95 -7.87
C LEU A 28 -28.00 4.92 -7.80
N ILE A 29 -28.54 4.61 -6.62
CA ILE A 29 -29.97 4.61 -6.36
C ILE A 29 -30.36 5.90 -5.64
N GLY A 30 -31.28 6.65 -6.24
CA GLY A 30 -31.78 7.90 -5.68
C GLY A 30 -32.98 7.70 -4.74
N VAL A 31 -33.89 6.79 -5.10
CA VAL A 31 -35.14 6.55 -4.36
C VAL A 31 -35.41 5.05 -4.26
N THR A 32 -35.97 4.64 -3.13
CA THR A 32 -36.50 3.29 -2.91
C THR A 32 -37.97 3.38 -2.51
N ALA A 33 -38.78 2.44 -2.99
CA ALA A 33 -40.20 2.39 -2.73
C ALA A 33 -40.72 0.95 -2.60
N ASP A 34 -41.91 0.83 -2.02
CA ASP A 34 -42.68 -0.42 -1.99
C ASP A 34 -43.59 -0.48 -3.21
N ASN A 35 -43.39 -1.49 -4.07
CA ASN A 35 -44.30 -1.81 -5.17
C ASN A 35 -44.93 -3.19 -4.94
N GLY A 36 -46.04 -3.22 -4.19
CA GLY A 36 -46.80 -4.45 -3.97
C GLY A 36 -46.08 -5.51 -3.13
N GLY A 37 -45.22 -5.09 -2.19
CA GLY A 37 -44.41 -5.95 -1.33
C GLY A 37 -43.01 -6.25 -1.90
N PHE A 38 -42.70 -5.72 -3.09
CA PHE A 38 -41.41 -5.86 -3.74
C PHE A 38 -40.67 -4.52 -3.79
N LEU A 39 -39.35 -4.61 -3.77
CA LEU A 39 -38.47 -3.45 -3.81
C LEU A 39 -38.52 -2.82 -5.20
N GLU A 40 -38.92 -1.56 -5.23
CA GLU A 40 -38.75 -0.67 -6.37
C GLU A 40 -37.59 0.29 -6.09
N VAL A 41 -36.70 0.46 -7.06
CA VAL A 41 -35.59 1.41 -7.00
C VAL A 41 -35.66 2.37 -8.18
N THR A 42 -35.23 3.61 -7.97
CA THR A 42 -35.05 4.59 -9.04
C THR A 42 -33.56 4.93 -9.16
N THR A 43 -32.97 4.67 -10.31
CA THR A 43 -31.56 5.00 -10.58
C THR A 43 -31.39 6.50 -10.74
N SER A 44 -30.24 7.05 -10.34
CA SER A 44 -29.94 8.48 -10.52
C SER A 44 -29.41 8.81 -11.92
N THR A 45 -29.01 7.79 -12.66
CA THR A 45 -28.55 7.85 -14.06
C THR A 45 -29.41 6.93 -14.91
N PRO A 46 -29.50 7.17 -16.24
CA PRO A 46 -30.27 6.32 -17.14
C PRO A 46 -29.92 4.83 -16.98
N PHE A 47 -30.92 4.00 -16.71
CA PHE A 47 -30.72 2.55 -16.61
C PHE A 47 -30.65 1.92 -18.00
N THR A 48 -29.70 1.00 -18.21
CA THR A 48 -29.46 0.34 -19.52
C THR A 48 -29.77 -1.15 -19.56
N GLY A 49 -30.00 -1.79 -18.41
CA GLY A 49 -30.40 -3.19 -18.34
C GLY A 49 -31.86 -3.44 -18.73
N ALA A 50 -32.32 -4.67 -18.52
CA ALA A 50 -33.59 -5.19 -18.99
C ALA A 50 -34.34 -6.03 -17.95
N ASP A 51 -35.62 -6.29 -18.24
CA ASP A 51 -36.42 -7.27 -17.48
C ASP A 51 -35.74 -8.64 -17.53
N GLY A 52 -35.60 -9.28 -16.37
CA GLY A 52 -34.97 -10.59 -16.21
C GLY A 52 -33.51 -10.55 -15.76
N ASP A 53 -32.86 -9.38 -15.75
CA ASP A 53 -31.45 -9.27 -15.34
C ASP A 53 -31.27 -9.58 -13.85
N ALA A 54 -30.24 -10.35 -13.54
CA ALA A 54 -29.84 -10.69 -12.18
C ALA A 54 -29.07 -9.53 -11.55
N ILE A 55 -29.56 -9.01 -10.43
CA ILE A 55 -29.03 -7.83 -9.78
C ILE A 55 -28.65 -8.10 -8.33
N ALA A 56 -27.76 -7.26 -7.80
CA ALA A 56 -27.45 -7.17 -6.38
C ALA A 56 -27.58 -5.72 -5.91
N VAL A 57 -28.22 -5.50 -4.76
CA VAL A 57 -28.46 -4.17 -4.18
C VAL A 57 -27.97 -4.07 -2.75
N TYR A 58 -27.40 -2.94 -2.38
CA TYR A 58 -26.85 -2.70 -1.04
C TYR A 58 -27.74 -1.84 -0.18
N ASN A 59 -28.12 -2.37 0.97
CA ASN A 59 -28.89 -1.67 1.98
C ASN A 59 -27.99 -1.08 3.06
N ALA A 60 -27.82 0.23 3.05
CA ALA A 60 -27.01 0.93 4.03
C ALA A 60 -27.60 0.94 5.45
N THR A 61 -28.90 0.67 5.61
CA THR A 61 -29.53 0.60 6.94
C THR A 61 -28.96 -0.54 7.79
N ASN A 62 -28.63 -1.67 7.17
CA ASN A 62 -28.16 -2.86 7.88
C ASN A 62 -26.83 -3.43 7.33
N GLY A 63 -26.23 -2.77 6.34
CA GLY A 63 -25.00 -3.22 5.70
C GLY A 63 -25.14 -4.53 4.93
N ALA A 64 -26.35 -4.91 4.53
CA ALA A 64 -26.62 -6.18 3.86
C ALA A 64 -26.81 -6.03 2.36
N MET A 65 -26.42 -7.08 1.63
CA MET A 65 -26.65 -7.22 0.20
C MET A 65 -27.86 -8.13 -0.06
N TYR A 66 -28.71 -7.71 -0.99
CA TYR A 66 -29.84 -8.49 -1.47
C TYR A 66 -29.65 -8.79 -2.94
N VAL A 67 -29.93 -10.03 -3.33
CA VAL A 67 -29.84 -10.49 -4.72
C VAL A 67 -31.24 -10.82 -5.21
N GLY A 68 -31.53 -10.46 -6.46
CA GLY A 68 -32.81 -10.76 -7.09
C GLY A 68 -32.74 -10.55 -8.60
N THR A 69 -33.90 -10.46 -9.23
CA THR A 69 -34.01 -10.18 -10.66
C THR A 69 -34.84 -8.93 -10.89
N ILE A 70 -34.56 -8.21 -11.97
CA ILE A 70 -35.46 -7.15 -12.44
C ILE A 70 -36.71 -7.81 -13.02
N THR A 71 -37.88 -7.34 -12.57
CA THR A 71 -39.19 -7.86 -13.00
C THR A 71 -39.92 -6.89 -13.92
N ASN A 72 -39.62 -5.59 -13.82
CA ASN A 72 -40.11 -4.57 -14.73
C ASN A 72 -39.19 -3.34 -14.75
N VAL A 73 -38.87 -2.85 -15.95
CA VAL A 73 -38.19 -1.59 -16.22
C VAL A 73 -39.18 -0.58 -16.81
N ALA A 74 -39.32 0.56 -16.14
CA ALA A 74 -40.14 1.69 -16.58
C ALA A 74 -39.30 2.98 -16.58
N GLY A 75 -38.44 3.14 -17.60
CA GLY A 75 -37.43 4.19 -17.62
C GLY A 75 -36.38 3.90 -16.54
N ASP A 76 -36.15 4.85 -15.63
CA ASP A 76 -35.18 4.73 -14.53
C ASP A 76 -35.76 4.07 -13.27
N VAL A 77 -37.03 3.65 -13.33
CA VAL A 77 -37.72 2.96 -12.23
C VAL A 77 -37.69 1.46 -12.49
N LEU A 78 -37.13 0.71 -11.54
CA LEU A 78 -36.92 -0.73 -11.62
C LEU A 78 -37.70 -1.42 -10.51
N THR A 79 -38.63 -2.31 -10.86
CA THR A 79 -39.25 -3.22 -9.90
C THR A 79 -38.47 -4.53 -9.88
N THR A 80 -38.12 -5.00 -8.68
CA THR A 80 -37.26 -6.18 -8.50
C THR A 80 -38.02 -7.34 -7.85
N SER A 81 -37.45 -8.55 -7.87
CA SER A 81 -37.99 -9.70 -7.13
C SER A 81 -37.66 -9.67 -5.64
N ILE A 82 -36.92 -8.67 -5.18
CA ILE A 82 -36.43 -8.55 -3.79
C ILE A 82 -37.60 -8.09 -2.93
N THR A 83 -37.86 -8.76 -1.80
CA THR A 83 -38.93 -8.36 -0.88
C THR A 83 -38.61 -7.00 -0.26
N PHE A 84 -39.57 -6.07 -0.33
CA PHE A 84 -39.44 -4.78 0.33
C PHE A 84 -39.66 -4.92 1.84
N VAL A 85 -38.79 -4.29 2.61
CA VAL A 85 -38.95 -4.12 4.06
C VAL A 85 -38.90 -2.63 4.37
N ALA A 86 -39.87 -2.15 5.15
CA ALA A 86 -39.92 -0.74 5.54
C ALA A 86 -38.60 -0.31 6.21
N GLY A 87 -38.02 0.79 5.72
CA GLY A 87 -36.74 1.31 6.22
C GLY A 87 -35.51 0.80 5.46
N MET A 88 -35.67 0.04 4.37
CA MET A 88 -34.58 -0.21 3.42
C MET A 88 -34.08 1.12 2.83
N ASN A 89 -32.76 1.28 2.79
CA ASN A 89 -32.08 2.41 2.16
C ASN A 89 -31.05 1.86 1.17
N ILE A 90 -31.48 1.67 -0.08
CA ILE A 90 -30.60 1.18 -1.13
C ILE A 90 -29.79 2.34 -1.70
N ILE A 91 -28.46 2.20 -1.68
CA ILE A 91 -27.54 3.23 -2.18
C ILE A 91 -27.05 2.93 -3.59
N TYR A 92 -26.89 1.65 -3.94
CA TYR A 92 -26.44 1.24 -5.26
C TYR A 92 -27.02 -0.10 -5.69
N LEU A 93 -26.97 -0.32 -6.99
CA LEU A 93 -27.34 -1.55 -7.67
C LEU A 93 -26.20 -1.96 -8.62
N ASN A 94 -25.91 -3.25 -8.65
CA ASN A 94 -25.03 -3.90 -9.61
C ASN A 94 -25.83 -4.88 -10.46
N ASP A 95 -25.61 -4.86 -11.77
CA ASP A 95 -26.22 -5.80 -12.72
C ASP A 95 -25.22 -6.91 -13.08
N ASN A 96 -25.45 -8.09 -12.51
CA ASN A 96 -24.55 -9.22 -12.69
C ASN A 96 -24.67 -9.86 -14.09
N THR A 97 -25.64 -9.43 -14.91
CA THR A 97 -25.90 -9.93 -16.26
C THR A 97 -25.18 -9.10 -17.31
N GLU A 98 -25.15 -7.78 -17.14
CA GLU A 98 -24.58 -6.84 -18.13
C GLU A 98 -23.08 -7.10 -18.38
N TYR A 99 -22.30 -7.30 -17.32
CA TYR A 99 -20.86 -7.57 -17.42
C TYR A 99 -20.54 -9.04 -17.19
N GLY A 100 -20.79 -9.86 -18.21
CA GLY A 100 -20.48 -11.29 -18.20
C GLY A 100 -19.00 -11.57 -17.95
N GLY A 101 -18.73 -12.29 -16.86
CA GLY A 101 -17.37 -12.65 -16.45
C GLY A 101 -16.57 -11.47 -15.87
N TYR A 102 -17.23 -10.52 -15.20
CA TYR A 102 -16.60 -9.35 -14.60
C TYR A 102 -15.50 -9.69 -13.58
N TYR A 103 -14.39 -8.96 -13.62
CA TYR A 103 -13.30 -8.98 -12.65
C TYR A 103 -12.56 -7.63 -12.65
N PHE A 104 -11.72 -7.42 -11.63
CA PHE A 104 -10.75 -6.34 -11.63
C PHE A 104 -9.37 -6.86 -11.99
N GLU A 105 -8.65 -6.07 -12.78
CA GLU A 105 -7.22 -6.23 -13.02
C GLU A 105 -6.46 -5.14 -12.27
N GLY A 106 -5.40 -5.52 -11.59
CA GLY A 106 -4.41 -4.63 -11.02
C GLY A 106 -3.06 -4.81 -11.72
N ARG A 107 -2.35 -3.72 -11.97
CA ARG A 107 -0.96 -3.76 -12.43
C ARG A 107 -0.10 -2.87 -11.56
N LEU A 108 1.19 -3.21 -11.49
CA LEU A 108 2.17 -2.47 -10.74
C LEU A 108 3.16 -1.81 -11.69
N THR A 109 3.61 -0.62 -11.36
CA THR A 109 4.86 -0.07 -11.88
C THR A 109 5.87 -0.09 -10.74
N ILE A 110 6.90 -0.92 -10.84
CA ILE A 110 7.92 -1.11 -9.80
C ILE A 110 9.21 -0.48 -10.27
N ASN A 111 9.78 0.43 -9.46
CA ASN A 111 11.02 1.14 -9.79
C ASN A 111 11.00 1.74 -11.22
N ASP A 112 9.89 2.40 -11.57
CA ASP A 112 9.64 3.04 -12.87
C ASP A 112 9.52 2.06 -14.07
N VAL A 113 9.36 0.76 -13.81
CA VAL A 113 9.13 -0.28 -14.83
C VAL A 113 7.76 -0.92 -14.63
N VAL A 114 6.93 -0.94 -15.69
CA VAL A 114 5.61 -1.57 -15.67
C VAL A 114 5.76 -3.09 -15.63
N GLU A 115 5.13 -3.72 -14.64
CA GLU A 115 5.11 -5.16 -14.50
C GLU A 115 4.25 -5.81 -15.59
N THR A 116 4.74 -6.94 -16.11
CA THR A 116 4.00 -7.72 -17.12
C THR A 116 2.87 -8.54 -16.50
N LEU A 117 3.03 -8.94 -15.24
CA LEU A 117 2.05 -9.73 -14.52
C LEU A 117 0.99 -8.81 -13.92
N THR A 118 -0.27 -9.12 -14.17
CA THR A 118 -1.42 -8.47 -13.53
C THR A 118 -1.94 -9.33 -12.39
N VAL A 119 -2.44 -8.67 -11.36
CA VAL A 119 -3.24 -9.31 -10.30
C VAL A 119 -4.69 -9.28 -10.74
N ILE A 120 -5.42 -10.37 -10.53
CA ILE A 120 -6.82 -10.49 -10.92
C ILE A 120 -7.64 -10.88 -9.69
N ALA A 121 -8.75 -10.17 -9.48
CA ALA A 121 -9.72 -10.53 -8.45
C ALA A 121 -11.14 -10.35 -8.99
N SER A 122 -11.95 -11.39 -8.88
CA SER A 122 -13.39 -11.30 -9.12
C SER A 122 -14.08 -10.75 -7.87
N PRO A 123 -15.09 -9.88 -8.01
CA PRO A 123 -15.87 -9.45 -6.88
C PRO A 123 -16.54 -10.62 -6.16
N ASP A 124 -16.64 -10.49 -4.84
CA ASP A 124 -17.46 -11.37 -4.00
C ASP A 124 -18.96 -11.08 -4.20
N SER A 125 -19.81 -11.79 -3.46
CA SER A 125 -21.27 -11.57 -3.49
C SER A 125 -21.71 -10.17 -3.05
N PHE A 126 -20.81 -9.41 -2.43
CA PHE A 126 -21.03 -8.04 -2.00
C PHE A 126 -20.53 -7.01 -3.01
N GLY A 127 -19.83 -7.42 -4.06
CA GLY A 127 -19.23 -6.51 -5.06
C GLY A 127 -17.82 -6.03 -4.70
N TYR A 128 -17.22 -6.55 -3.62
CA TYR A 128 -15.83 -6.25 -3.24
C TYR A 128 -14.87 -7.21 -3.91
N ALA A 129 -13.77 -6.68 -4.43
CA ALA A 129 -12.64 -7.47 -4.91
C ALA A 129 -11.38 -7.06 -4.16
N ASP A 130 -10.70 -8.04 -3.57
CA ASP A 130 -9.43 -7.84 -2.87
C ASP A 130 -8.27 -8.22 -3.79
N LEU A 131 -7.52 -7.23 -4.27
CA LEU A 131 -6.31 -7.41 -5.07
C LEU A 131 -5.08 -7.44 -4.14
N ASP A 132 -4.55 -8.63 -3.89
CA ASP A 132 -3.31 -8.80 -3.12
C ASP A 132 -2.09 -8.67 -4.03
N VAL A 133 -1.30 -7.62 -3.83
CA VAL A 133 -0.09 -7.35 -4.60
C VAL A 133 1.17 -7.94 -3.96
N SER A 134 1.07 -8.52 -2.75
CA SER A 134 2.22 -9.02 -1.98
C SER A 134 3.03 -10.05 -2.77
N GLY A 135 2.37 -10.97 -3.49
CA GLY A 135 3.03 -11.99 -4.30
C GLY A 135 3.94 -11.41 -5.39
N LEU A 136 3.52 -10.34 -6.07
CA LEU A 136 4.34 -9.65 -7.06
C LEU A 136 5.51 -8.94 -6.40
N LEU A 137 5.29 -8.23 -5.29
CA LEU A 137 6.36 -7.55 -4.56
C LEU A 137 7.41 -8.56 -4.03
N ARG A 138 6.97 -9.74 -3.60
CA ARG A 138 7.85 -10.82 -3.13
C ARG A 138 8.73 -11.41 -4.23
N ILE A 139 8.29 -11.42 -5.49
CA ILE A 139 9.15 -11.84 -6.61
C ILE A 139 10.36 -10.92 -6.73
N HIS A 140 10.16 -9.62 -6.52
CA HIS A 140 11.23 -8.61 -6.59
C HIS A 140 12.17 -8.67 -5.39
N THR A 141 11.70 -9.10 -4.21
CA THR A 141 12.55 -9.28 -3.03
C THR A 141 13.16 -10.67 -2.89
N ALA A 142 12.64 -11.70 -3.57
CA ALA A 142 13.11 -13.08 -3.49
C ALA A 142 14.48 -13.33 -4.16
N LEU A 143 14.97 -12.37 -4.94
CA LEU A 143 16.35 -12.37 -5.45
C LEU A 143 17.27 -12.11 -4.25
N GLY A 144 17.67 -13.19 -3.56
CA GLY A 144 18.33 -13.13 -2.24
C GLY A 144 19.47 -12.12 -2.13
N LYS A 145 19.80 -11.70 -0.87
CA LYS A 145 20.81 -10.67 -0.56
C LYS A 145 22.07 -10.82 -1.42
N ILE A 146 22.20 -9.96 -2.43
CA ILE A 146 23.51 -9.54 -2.91
C ILE A 146 23.67 -8.14 -2.38
N GLY A 147 24.00 -8.04 -1.09
CA GLY A 147 24.39 -6.76 -0.49
C GLY A 147 25.67 -6.29 -1.18
N ASP A 148 25.62 -5.13 -1.80
CA ASP A 148 26.80 -4.47 -2.34
C ASP A 148 27.51 -3.70 -1.22
N TYR A 149 28.41 -4.38 -0.52
CA TYR A 149 29.15 -3.85 0.62
C TYR A 149 30.30 -2.87 0.26
N THR A 150 30.29 -2.29 -0.94
CA THR A 150 31.36 -1.40 -1.41
C THR A 150 31.30 0.01 -0.82
N SER A 151 30.15 0.44 -0.30
CA SER A 151 29.97 1.72 0.39
C SER A 151 29.49 1.54 1.83
N GLN A 152 29.74 2.55 2.67
CA GLN A 152 29.28 2.55 4.06
C GLN A 152 27.77 2.72 4.15
N ILE A 153 27.18 3.54 3.27
CA ILE A 153 25.73 3.73 3.18
C ILE A 153 25.31 3.36 1.77
N MET A 154 24.28 2.55 1.65
CA MET A 154 23.76 2.09 0.38
C MET A 154 22.25 1.95 0.41
N LYS A 155 21.60 2.09 -0.75
CA LYS A 155 20.21 1.68 -0.91
C LYS A 155 20.08 0.20 -1.25
N GLU A 156 19.09 -0.46 -0.66
CA GLU A 156 18.77 -1.88 -0.86
C GLU A 156 17.85 -2.07 -2.07
N THR A 157 18.42 -2.00 -3.26
CA THR A 157 17.67 -2.07 -4.54
C THR A 157 17.05 -3.44 -4.84
N THR A 158 17.49 -4.49 -4.15
CA THR A 158 16.98 -5.87 -4.34
C THR A 158 15.98 -6.28 -3.26
N LYS A 159 15.74 -5.44 -2.24
CA LYS A 159 14.91 -5.76 -1.07
C LYS A 159 13.89 -4.70 -0.72
N SER A 160 13.93 -3.60 -1.45
CA SER A 160 13.04 -2.49 -1.26
C SER A 160 12.96 -1.69 -2.55
N GLY A 161 11.95 -0.85 -2.62
CA GLY A 161 11.82 0.10 -3.70
C GLY A 161 10.49 0.81 -3.64
N LYS A 162 10.27 1.60 -4.68
CA LYS A 162 9.01 2.32 -4.89
C LYS A 162 8.16 1.59 -5.92
N TRP A 163 6.85 1.79 -5.81
CA TRP A 163 5.91 1.27 -6.77
C TRP A 163 4.64 2.09 -6.81
N SER A 164 3.90 2.01 -7.91
CA SER A 164 2.55 2.56 -8.03
C SER A 164 1.57 1.48 -8.46
N PHE A 165 0.31 1.66 -8.07
CA PHE A 165 -0.78 0.75 -8.41
C PHE A 165 -1.70 1.41 -9.44
N GLU A 166 -2.09 0.65 -10.46
CA GLU A 166 -3.19 1.00 -11.33
C GLU A 166 -4.15 -0.17 -11.41
N TYR A 167 -5.43 0.12 -11.57
CA TYR A 167 -6.47 -0.88 -11.68
C TYR A 167 -7.43 -0.56 -12.82
N ARG A 168 -8.13 -1.58 -13.30
CA ARG A 168 -9.26 -1.42 -14.23
C ARG A 168 -10.31 -2.48 -13.99
N ALA A 169 -11.55 -2.14 -14.32
CA ALA A 169 -12.62 -3.12 -14.45
C ALA A 169 -12.46 -3.85 -15.80
N ALA A 170 -12.73 -5.15 -15.83
CA ALA A 170 -12.67 -5.96 -17.03
C ALA A 170 -13.83 -6.95 -17.09
N TRP A 171 -14.32 -7.23 -18.30
CA TRP A 171 -15.30 -8.27 -18.61
C TRP A 171 -15.06 -8.77 -20.04
N TYR A 172 -15.82 -9.76 -20.49
CA TYR A 172 -15.61 -10.31 -21.83
C TYR A 172 -15.78 -9.24 -22.92
N GLY A 173 -14.69 -8.93 -23.63
CA GLY A 173 -14.68 -7.96 -24.72
C GLY A 173 -14.52 -6.49 -24.30
N SER A 174 -14.28 -6.21 -23.02
CA SER A 174 -13.98 -4.85 -22.54
C SER A 174 -12.53 -4.43 -22.85
N ASP A 175 -12.30 -3.15 -23.09
CA ASP A 175 -10.96 -2.54 -23.15
C ASP A 175 -10.98 -1.23 -22.36
N GLU A 176 -11.21 -1.36 -21.05
CA GLU A 176 -11.28 -0.21 -20.15
C GLU A 176 -9.87 0.36 -19.89
N ASP A 177 -9.83 1.68 -19.71
CA ASP A 177 -8.62 2.41 -19.36
C ASP A 177 -8.12 2.04 -17.96
N TRP A 178 -6.80 2.12 -17.78
CA TRP A 178 -6.17 1.95 -16.47
C TRP A 178 -6.36 3.21 -15.62
N ILE A 179 -6.75 3.00 -14.37
CA ILE A 179 -7.02 4.05 -13.39
C ILE A 179 -5.91 3.98 -12.34
N PRO A 180 -5.13 5.05 -12.14
CA PRO A 180 -4.15 5.09 -11.06
C PRO A 180 -4.83 5.07 -9.70
N GLU A 181 -4.19 4.38 -8.76
CA GLU A 181 -4.52 4.47 -7.35
C GLU A 181 -4.17 5.87 -6.84
N GLY A 182 -5.06 6.41 -6.01
CA GLY A 182 -5.02 7.82 -5.64
C GLY A 182 -5.98 8.68 -6.42
N GLY A 183 -7.23 8.71 -5.95
CA GLY A 183 -8.14 9.81 -6.25
C GLY A 183 -7.82 11.06 -5.43
N SER A 184 -8.74 12.01 -5.39
CA SER A 184 -8.69 13.33 -4.74
C SER A 184 -8.34 13.40 -3.22
N ILE A 185 -7.88 12.30 -2.60
CA ILE A 185 -7.74 12.12 -1.14
C ILE A 185 -6.25 12.08 -0.69
N SER A 186 -5.28 12.21 -1.59
CA SER A 186 -3.85 12.44 -1.26
C SER A 186 -3.30 13.49 -2.23
N PRO A 187 -2.19 14.20 -1.93
CA PRO A 187 -1.82 15.41 -2.68
C PRO A 187 -1.87 15.16 -4.18
N PRO A 188 -2.39 16.11 -4.98
CA PRO A 188 -2.65 15.92 -6.40
C PRO A 188 -1.33 15.65 -7.13
N SER A 189 -1.00 14.38 -7.20
CA SER A 189 0.04 13.79 -8.02
C SER A 189 -0.70 12.83 -8.94
N ASP A 190 -0.36 12.85 -10.22
CA ASP A 190 -0.90 11.90 -11.19
C ASP A 190 -0.46 10.44 -10.88
N THR A 191 0.39 10.24 -9.87
CA THR A 191 0.86 8.94 -9.40
C THR A 191 1.09 8.95 -7.89
N ILE A 192 0.42 8.05 -7.16
CA ILE A 192 0.77 7.74 -5.77
C ILE A 192 1.87 6.70 -5.75
N ASN A 193 2.99 7.04 -5.09
CA ASN A 193 4.06 6.10 -4.81
C ASN A 193 3.83 5.45 -3.44
N TRP A 194 3.87 4.13 -3.46
CA TRP A 194 4.02 3.26 -2.31
C TRP A 194 5.47 2.76 -2.26
N TYR A 195 5.89 2.30 -1.09
CA TYR A 195 7.23 1.79 -0.88
C TYR A 195 7.15 0.41 -0.25
N TYR A 196 7.96 -0.52 -0.72
CA TYR A 196 7.98 -1.88 -0.18
C TYR A 196 9.34 -2.19 0.45
N ALA A 197 9.32 -3.03 1.47
CA ALA A 197 10.52 -3.59 2.08
C ALA A 197 10.31 -5.08 2.40
N GLU A 198 11.35 -5.87 2.20
CA GLU A 198 11.40 -7.27 2.63
C GLU A 198 11.42 -7.35 4.17
N ALA A 199 10.22 -7.44 4.75
CA ALA A 199 9.98 -7.60 6.18
C ALA A 199 8.76 -8.45 6.42
N VAL A 200 8.70 -9.03 7.63
CA VAL A 200 7.56 -9.80 8.15
C VAL A 200 6.87 -8.98 9.24
N ARG A 201 5.57 -8.74 9.09
CA ARG A 201 4.69 -8.19 10.14
C ARG A 201 3.57 -9.17 10.46
N SER A 202 3.14 -9.22 11.73
CA SER A 202 1.96 -10.02 12.10
C SER A 202 0.67 -9.33 11.63
N GLU A 203 -0.39 -10.12 11.45
CA GLU A 203 -1.73 -9.60 11.13
C GLU A 203 -2.22 -8.58 12.18
N GLU A 204 -1.80 -8.71 13.44
CA GLU A 204 -2.16 -7.78 14.51
C GLU A 204 -1.41 -6.45 14.43
N GLN A 205 -0.21 -6.46 13.87
CA GLN A 205 0.67 -5.29 13.75
C GLN A 205 0.57 -4.59 12.38
N GLY A 206 -0.21 -5.16 11.46
CA GLY A 206 -0.49 -4.63 10.14
C GLY A 206 0.72 -4.64 9.18
N SER A 207 0.44 -4.45 7.90
CA SER A 207 1.46 -4.44 6.84
C SER A 207 2.22 -3.11 6.74
N ASN A 208 1.79 -2.06 7.45
CA ASN A 208 2.40 -0.73 7.41
C ASN A 208 3.65 -0.66 8.30
N LEU A 209 4.69 0.01 7.80
CA LEU A 209 5.98 0.19 8.46
C LEU A 209 6.16 1.60 9.04
N SER A 210 5.08 2.33 9.31
CA SER A 210 5.10 3.71 9.80
C SER A 210 5.98 3.93 11.02
N GLU A 211 6.06 2.95 11.92
CA GLU A 211 6.91 3.02 13.11
C GLU A 211 8.41 3.09 12.79
N TYR A 212 8.83 2.63 11.60
CA TYR A 212 10.22 2.67 11.13
C TYR A 212 10.52 3.89 10.26
N VAL A 213 9.53 4.75 10.01
CA VAL A 213 9.71 6.01 9.28
C VAL A 213 9.90 7.13 10.31
N PRO A 214 11.06 7.79 10.34
CA PRO A 214 11.28 8.89 11.29
C PRO A 214 10.36 10.07 10.94
N SER A 215 9.95 10.82 11.96
CA SER A 215 9.05 11.97 11.83
C SER A 215 9.51 13.13 12.70
N ASP A 216 9.00 14.33 12.46
CA ASP A 216 9.29 15.52 13.29
C ASP A 216 8.94 15.32 14.78
N LEU A 217 8.08 14.36 15.09
CA LEU A 217 7.60 14.10 16.44
C LEU A 217 8.37 12.98 17.15
N ASN A 218 8.95 12.03 16.39
CA ASN A 218 9.56 10.83 16.95
C ASN A 218 10.70 10.31 16.06
N ASP A 219 11.79 9.92 16.71
CA ASP A 219 12.84 9.09 16.12
C ASP A 219 12.31 7.67 15.85
N ALA A 220 12.75 7.06 14.76
CA ALA A 220 12.38 5.69 14.41
C ALA A 220 13.47 4.67 14.82
N PRO A 221 13.11 3.44 15.20
CA PRO A 221 14.07 2.36 15.40
C PRO A 221 14.64 1.87 14.06
N PHE A 222 15.76 1.18 14.12
CA PHE A 222 16.31 0.47 12.97
C PHE A 222 15.46 -0.74 12.58
N PHE A 223 15.47 -1.09 11.30
CA PHE A 223 14.63 -2.11 10.66
C PHE A 223 14.96 -3.57 11.04
N ASN A 224 15.84 -3.78 12.03
CA ASN A 224 16.41 -5.08 12.35
C ASN A 224 16.00 -5.43 13.78
N GLN A 225 14.72 -5.73 13.98
CA GLN A 225 14.19 -5.91 15.33
C GLN A 225 14.46 -7.33 15.83
N PHE A 226 15.35 -7.45 16.82
CA PHE A 226 15.44 -8.62 17.70
C PHE A 226 14.99 -8.22 19.09
N THR A 227 14.09 -9.00 19.67
CA THR A 227 13.56 -8.80 21.02
C THR A 227 14.53 -9.24 22.13
N GLU A 228 15.58 -9.99 21.80
CA GLU A 228 16.65 -10.45 22.69
C GLU A 228 17.98 -10.55 21.92
N PRO A 229 19.16 -10.51 22.59
CA PRO A 229 20.45 -10.57 21.91
C PRO A 229 20.65 -11.91 21.20
N VAL A 230 20.59 -11.90 19.87
CA VAL A 230 21.05 -13.01 19.03
C VAL A 230 22.57 -12.90 18.95
N TYR A 231 23.29 -13.88 19.50
CA TYR A 231 24.72 -14.00 19.31
C TYR A 231 25.00 -14.31 17.83
N PHE A 232 25.25 -13.27 17.04
CA PHE A 232 25.77 -13.44 15.69
C PHE A 232 27.24 -13.84 15.78
N LEU A 233 27.56 -15.03 15.28
CA LEU A 233 28.94 -15.48 15.12
C LEU A 233 29.42 -15.09 13.73
N GLY A 234 29.93 -13.87 13.60
CA GLY A 234 30.42 -13.29 12.35
C GLY A 234 30.02 -11.83 12.21
N MET A 235 30.87 -11.03 11.57
CA MET A 235 30.49 -9.70 11.11
C MET A 235 29.77 -9.73 9.74
N PRO A 236 29.02 -8.67 9.39
CA PRO A 236 28.69 -7.50 10.20
C PRO A 236 27.21 -7.44 10.56
N PHE A 237 26.92 -6.73 11.64
CA PHE A 237 25.58 -6.27 11.93
C PHE A 237 25.23 -5.21 10.89
N ASP A 238 24.61 -5.61 9.78
CA ASP A 238 23.99 -4.64 8.88
C ASP A 238 22.91 -3.92 9.69
N ILE A 239 22.93 -2.59 9.70
CA ILE A 239 21.86 -1.78 10.27
C ILE A 239 21.06 -1.21 9.10
N SER A 240 19.76 -1.45 9.07
CA SER A 240 18.89 -0.94 8.02
C SER A 240 17.93 0.13 8.55
N PHE A 241 17.66 1.15 7.76
CA PHE A 241 16.76 2.25 8.12
C PHE A 241 15.95 2.72 6.91
N ILE A 242 14.84 3.40 7.18
CA ILE A 242 13.98 4.01 6.16
C ILE A 242 14.08 5.52 6.28
N LEU A 243 14.19 6.20 5.15
CA LEU A 243 14.08 7.65 5.08
C LEU A 243 12.61 8.06 4.85
N PRO A 244 12.17 9.18 5.43
CA PRO A 244 10.87 9.74 5.11
C PRO A 244 10.90 10.28 3.67
N GLU A 245 9.75 10.28 3.01
CA GLU A 245 9.59 10.92 1.69
C GLU A 245 9.98 12.39 1.82
N LEU A 246 10.94 12.82 1.00
CA LEU A 246 11.41 14.19 1.02
C LEU A 246 10.51 15.00 0.12
N ALA A 247 9.87 16.04 0.66
CA ALA A 247 9.10 16.96 -0.17
C ALA A 247 10.03 17.54 -1.26
N GLU A 248 9.57 17.58 -2.51
CA GLU A 248 10.31 18.00 -3.73
C GLU A 248 10.97 19.40 -3.69
N VAL A 249 10.93 20.10 -2.56
CA VAL A 249 11.22 21.54 -2.44
C VAL A 249 12.42 21.89 -1.56
N SER A 250 13.26 20.96 -1.12
CA SER A 250 14.48 21.31 -0.39
C SER A 250 15.75 20.83 -1.12
N PRO A 251 16.75 21.70 -1.35
CA PRO A 251 17.93 21.36 -2.16
C PRO A 251 18.76 20.26 -1.49
N ALA A 252 19.31 19.36 -2.30
CA ALA A 252 20.40 18.41 -2.03
C ALA A 252 20.70 18.21 -0.53
N THR A 253 19.73 17.63 0.19
CA THR A 253 19.89 17.36 1.62
C THR A 253 20.92 16.26 1.75
N LEU A 254 21.95 16.48 2.55
CA LEU A 254 22.96 15.46 2.79
C LEU A 254 22.51 14.63 3.97
N LEU A 255 22.47 13.32 3.80
CA LEU A 255 22.37 12.41 4.92
C LEU A 255 23.76 12.26 5.54
N LYS A 256 23.89 12.67 6.80
CA LYS A 256 25.09 12.49 7.60
C LYS A 256 24.92 11.29 8.51
N VAL A 257 25.84 10.33 8.42
CA VAL A 257 25.92 9.21 9.37
C VAL A 257 27.16 9.39 10.23
N THR A 258 26.96 9.33 11.56
CA THR A 258 28.03 9.44 12.55
C THR A 258 28.08 8.15 13.37
N LEU A 259 29.19 7.43 13.31
CA LEU A 259 29.46 6.28 14.18
C LEU A 259 30.40 6.71 15.32
N LYS A 260 30.01 6.37 16.55
CA LYS A 260 30.83 6.58 17.76
C LYS A 260 31.04 5.23 18.44
N ILE A 261 32.29 4.92 18.78
CA ILE A 261 32.68 3.64 19.35
C ILE A 261 33.16 3.87 20.78
N TYR A 262 32.70 3.03 21.70
CA TYR A 262 32.96 3.17 23.14
C TYR A 262 33.56 1.87 23.70
N ASN A 263 34.43 2.02 24.70
CA ASN A 263 34.93 0.92 25.50
C ASN A 263 33.94 0.55 26.64
N GLN A 264 34.30 -0.47 27.42
CA GLN A 264 33.49 -0.95 28.55
C GLN A 264 33.26 0.11 29.65
N ALA A 265 34.13 1.12 29.74
CA ALA A 265 33.98 2.25 30.67
C ALA A 265 33.14 3.41 30.09
N ASN A 266 32.50 3.21 28.94
CA ASN A 266 31.79 4.24 28.17
C ASN A 266 32.67 5.43 27.73
N ALA A 267 33.99 5.27 27.67
CA ALA A 267 34.86 6.27 27.05
C ALA A 267 34.94 6.01 25.54
N GLN A 268 34.81 7.08 24.75
CA GLN A 268 34.90 7.00 23.30
C GLN A 268 36.32 6.59 22.87
N LEU A 269 36.38 5.63 21.96
CA LEU A 269 37.61 5.16 21.33
C LEU A 269 37.77 5.85 19.98
N GLY A 270 38.82 6.64 19.84
CA GLY A 270 39.09 7.40 18.61
C GLY A 270 38.15 8.60 18.43
N GLY A 271 38.11 9.13 17.21
CA GLY A 271 37.18 10.17 16.81
C GLY A 271 35.89 9.60 16.19
N ASP A 272 34.97 10.49 15.85
CA ASP A 272 33.75 10.14 15.12
C ASP A 272 34.11 9.65 13.71
N ILE A 273 33.49 8.55 13.27
CA ILE A 273 33.54 8.12 11.87
C ILE A 273 32.32 8.74 11.19
N VAL A 274 32.56 9.68 10.27
CA VAL A 274 31.50 10.46 9.62
C VAL A 274 31.47 10.17 8.13
N SER A 275 30.28 9.88 7.63
CA SER A 275 30.01 9.70 6.20
C SER A 275 28.84 10.56 5.75
N TYR A 276 28.90 10.96 4.49
CA TYR A 276 27.88 11.76 3.82
C TYR A 276 27.43 11.05 2.55
N VAL A 277 26.13 11.10 2.30
CA VAL A 277 25.50 10.62 1.07
C VAL A 277 24.35 11.55 0.72
N ALA A 278 24.10 11.74 -0.57
CA ALA A 278 23.00 12.57 -1.00
C ALA A 278 21.67 11.84 -0.72
N ALA A 279 20.72 12.50 -0.07
CA ALA A 279 19.50 11.83 0.40
C ALA A 279 18.57 11.43 -0.75
N ASP A 280 18.62 12.15 -1.87
CA ASP A 280 17.92 11.83 -3.13
C ASP A 280 18.41 10.52 -3.77
N GLU A 281 19.67 10.13 -3.56
CA GLU A 281 20.18 8.84 -4.04
C GLU A 281 19.58 7.63 -3.30
N LEU A 282 19.06 7.88 -2.10
CA LEU A 282 18.55 6.89 -1.15
C LEU A 282 17.03 6.84 -1.05
N GLU A 283 16.36 7.89 -1.52
CA GLU A 283 14.91 8.05 -1.40
C GLU A 283 14.14 6.87 -2.03
N GLY A 284 13.10 6.42 -1.32
CA GLY A 284 12.24 5.32 -1.76
C GLY A 284 12.85 3.93 -1.58
N PHE A 285 13.98 3.80 -0.86
CA PHE A 285 14.62 2.53 -0.54
C PHE A 285 14.92 2.39 0.95
N VAL A 286 14.90 1.15 1.42
CA VAL A 286 15.56 0.79 2.68
C VAL A 286 17.06 1.02 2.46
N CYS A 287 17.69 1.68 3.42
CA CYS A 287 19.10 1.99 3.39
C CYS A 287 19.83 1.05 4.34
N SER A 288 20.95 0.50 3.89
CA SER A 288 21.85 -0.29 4.73
C SER A 288 23.09 0.50 5.08
N LEU A 289 23.43 0.44 6.37
CA LEU A 289 24.64 0.96 6.97
C LEU A 289 25.58 -0.22 7.22
N ASN A 290 26.60 -0.30 6.38
CA ASN A 290 27.68 -1.25 6.50
C ASN A 290 28.72 -0.74 7.50
N ILE A 291 29.18 -1.62 8.38
CA ILE A 291 30.20 -1.33 9.38
C ILE A 291 31.44 -2.17 9.06
N ASP A 292 32.51 -1.51 8.62
CA ASP A 292 33.79 -2.15 8.31
C ASP A 292 34.57 -2.51 9.59
N GLU A 293 34.96 -3.79 9.76
CA GLU A 293 35.75 -4.28 10.91
C GLU A 293 37.01 -3.45 11.10
N ALA A 294 37.64 -3.11 9.97
CA ALA A 294 38.95 -2.49 9.98
C ALA A 294 38.90 -1.11 10.65
N THR A 295 37.71 -0.52 10.74
CA THR A 295 37.45 0.75 11.40
C THR A 295 37.17 0.61 12.90
N ILE A 296 36.94 -0.60 13.41
CA ILE A 296 36.62 -0.86 14.82
C ILE A 296 37.90 -0.98 15.65
N PRO A 297 38.18 -0.05 16.59
CA PRO A 297 39.37 -0.12 17.43
C PRO A 297 39.35 -1.32 18.39
N THR A 298 40.52 -1.88 18.68
CA THR A 298 40.66 -2.90 19.73
C THR A 298 40.13 -2.39 21.08
N GLY A 299 39.30 -3.21 21.75
CA GLY A 299 38.67 -2.84 23.01
C GLY A 299 37.29 -2.17 22.89
N ALA A 300 36.74 -2.11 21.67
CA ALA A 300 35.35 -1.71 21.44
C ALA A 300 34.37 -2.63 22.19
N TYR A 301 33.39 -2.03 22.86
CA TYR A 301 32.35 -2.71 23.62
C TYR A 301 30.94 -2.30 23.15
N LYS A 302 30.79 -1.03 22.75
CA LYS A 302 29.52 -0.46 22.30
C LYS A 302 29.76 0.45 21.10
N MET A 303 28.79 0.51 20.19
CA MET A 303 28.73 1.50 19.11
C MET A 303 27.39 2.24 19.17
N THR A 304 27.39 3.50 18.76
CA THR A 304 26.17 4.26 18.45
C THR A 304 26.24 4.75 17.03
N ALA A 305 25.12 4.68 16.31
CA ALA A 305 24.93 5.25 14.98
C ALA A 305 23.91 6.38 15.08
N GLU A 306 24.27 7.56 14.60
CA GLU A 306 23.39 8.73 14.48
C GLU A 306 23.23 9.04 13.00
N ILE A 307 21.98 9.19 12.53
CA ILE A 307 21.64 9.47 11.15
C ILE A 307 20.83 10.75 11.11
N GLU A 308 21.35 11.77 10.44
CA GLU A 308 20.78 13.12 10.42
C GLU A 308 20.66 13.62 8.98
N LEU A 309 19.51 14.18 8.61
CA LEU A 309 19.36 14.98 7.41
C LEU A 309 19.91 16.38 7.68
N THR A 310 20.89 16.81 6.87
CA THR A 310 21.61 18.10 7.00
C THR A 310 21.45 19.00 5.80
#